data_AF-A0A286A5G6-F1
#
_entry.id   AF-A0A286A5G6-F1
#
_cell.length_a   1.000
_cell.length_b   1.000
_cell.length_c   1.000
_cell.angle_alpha   90.00
_cell.angle_beta   90.00
_cell.angle_gamma   90.00
#
_symmetry.space_group_name_H-M   'P 1'
#
loop_
_entity.id
_entity.type
_entity.pdbx_description
1 polymer ?
#
loop_
_entity_poly.entity_id
_entity_poly.type
_entity_poly.pdbx_seq_one_letter_code
_entity_poly.pdbx_strand_id
1 'polypeptide(L)' 'MNRKVVKVNKHVVEIPEQSPWDSGFSIFKRRIGELMQLSGNDDSVIDDDDLIPYYRMGESETFVLSALGCSGY' A
#
# COMPACT_ATOMS: atom_id res chain seq x y z
N MET A 1 31.40 45.93 6.22
CA MET A 1 30.57 44.80 6.70
C MET A 1 30.20 43.94 5.49
N ASN A 2 30.78 42.75 5.34
CA ASN A 2 30.57 41.88 4.18
C ASN A 2 29.48 40.84 4.50
N ARG A 3 28.29 40.96 3.87
CA ARG A 3 27.22 39.95 4.00
C ARG A 3 27.56 38.74 3.12
N LYS A 4 27.86 37.61 3.75
CA LYS A 4 27.96 36.32 3.06
C LYS A 4 26.55 35.85 2.71
N VAL A 5 26.25 35.76 1.41
CA VAL A 5 24.99 35.17 0.92
C VAL A 5 25.16 33.65 0.94
N VAL A 6 24.50 32.99 1.88
CA VAL A 6 24.45 31.52 1.93
C VAL A 6 23.43 31.05 0.90
N LYS A 7 23.92 30.51 -0.22
CA LYS A 7 23.09 29.93 -1.27
C LYS A 7 22.68 28.51 -0.83
N VAL A 8 21.46 28.37 -0.34
CA VAL A 8 20.87 27.07 0.00
C VAL A 8 20.39 26.41 -1.29
N ASN A 9 21.09 25.38 -1.75
CA ASN A 9 20.63 24.57 -2.87
C ASN A 9 19.42 23.75 -2.38
N LYS A 10 18.21 24.14 -2.76
CA LYS A 10 17.01 23.32 -2.61
C LYS A 10 17.15 22.12 -3.54
N HIS A 11 17.48 20.96 -2.99
CA HIS A 11 17.32 19.69 -3.70
C HIS A 11 15.82 19.45 -3.88
N VAL A 12 15.32 19.71 -5.09
CA VAL A 12 13.98 19.28 -5.49
C VAL A 12 14.11 17.81 -5.82
N VAL A 13 13.56 16.95 -4.96
CA VAL A 13 13.40 15.53 -5.27
C VAL A 13 12.15 15.46 -6.13
N GLU A 14 12.33 15.18 -7.42
CA GLU A 14 11.21 14.84 -8.31
C GLU A 14 10.63 13.52 -7.82
N ILE A 15 9.49 13.59 -7.13
CA ILE A 15 8.72 12.40 -6.79
C ILE A 15 8.17 11.90 -8.13
N PRO A 16 8.47 10.65 -8.53
CA PRO A 16 7.92 10.09 -9.75
C PRO A 16 6.40 10.28 -9.72
N GLU A 17 5.84 10.76 -10.82
CA GLU A 17 4.40 10.89 -10.98
C GLU A 17 3.76 9.53 -10.68
N GLN A 18 3.15 9.37 -9.51
CA GLN A 18 2.52 8.11 -9.14
C GLN A 18 1.37 7.90 -10.12
N SER A 19 1.38 6.76 -10.81
CA SER A 19 0.25 6.34 -11.64
C SER A 19 -1.02 6.47 -10.78
N PRO A 20 -2.12 7.03 -11.29
CA PRO A 20 -3.40 7.04 -10.56
C PRO A 20 -3.85 5.63 -10.12
N TRP A 21 -3.31 4.60 -10.77
CA TRP A 21 -3.52 3.19 -10.50
C TRP A 21 -2.58 2.61 -9.42
N ASP A 22 -1.55 3.36 -9.01
CA ASP A 22 -0.63 3.04 -7.91
C ASP A 22 -1.10 3.68 -6.59
N SER A 23 -2.42 3.70 -6.36
CA SER A 23 -2.92 4.14 -5.06
C SER A 23 -2.44 3.20 -3.96
N GLY A 24 -2.23 3.71 -2.76
CA GLY A 24 -1.82 2.87 -1.62
C GLY A 24 -2.80 1.72 -1.36
N PHE A 25 -4.08 1.94 -1.66
CA PHE A 25 -5.12 0.90 -1.58
C PHE A 25 -4.96 -0.16 -2.67
N SER A 26 -4.69 0.25 -3.92
CA SER A 26 -4.45 -0.69 -5.04
C SER A 26 -3.24 -1.58 -4.77
N ILE A 27 -2.17 -1.02 -4.19
CA ILE A 27 -0.99 -1.77 -3.76
C ILE A 27 -1.34 -2.75 -2.63
N PHE A 28 -2.11 -2.30 -1.64
CA PHE A 28 -2.57 -3.13 -0.54
C PHE A 28 -3.41 -4.31 -1.04
N LYS A 29 -4.43 -4.05 -1.87
CA LYS A 29 -5.28 -5.09 -2.46
C LYS A 29 -4.46 -6.11 -3.26
N ARG A 30 -3.51 -5.64 -4.08
CA ARG A 30 -2.63 -6.53 -4.85
C ARG A 30 -1.85 -7.49 -3.95
N ARG A 31 -1.28 -6.99 -2.85
CA ARG A 31 -0.53 -7.84 -1.89
C ARG A 31 -1.40 -8.90 -1.23
N ILE A 32 -2.63 -8.53 -0.85
CA ILE A 32 -3.59 -9.51 -0.30
C ILE A 32 -3.88 -10.62 -1.32
N GLY A 33 -4.17 -10.26 -2.57
CA GLY A 33 -4.41 -11.23 -3.64
C GLY A 33 -3.21 -12.15 -3.89
N GLU A 34 -2.00 -11.59 -3.95
CA GLU A 34 -0.76 -12.37 -4.07
C GLU A 34 -0.60 -13.38 -2.92
N LEU A 35 -0.90 -12.98 -1.68
CA LEU A 35 -0.81 -13.86 -0.52
C LEU A 35 -1.89 -14.94 -0.49
N MET A 36 -3.11 -14.66 -0.96
CA MET A 36 -4.17 -15.67 -1.10
C MET A 36 -3.83 -16.71 -2.17
N GLN A 37 -3.31 -16.27 -3.32
CA GLN A 37 -2.90 -17.19 -4.38
C GLN A 37 -1.80 -18.14 -3.89
N LEU A 38 -0.87 -17.64 -3.07
CA LEU A 38 0.15 -18.47 -2.43
C LEU A 38 -0.43 -19.47 -1.42
N SER A 39 -1.52 -19.13 -0.74
CA SER A 39 -2.21 -20.04 0.18
C SER A 39 -3.16 -21.02 -0.51
N GLY A 40 -3.34 -20.92 -1.85
CA GLY A 40 -4.28 -21.72 -2.61
C GLY A 40 -5.74 -21.26 -2.47
N ASN A 41 -5.97 -20.05 -1.98
CA ASN A 41 -7.30 -19.45 -1.87
C ASN A 41 -7.60 -18.63 -3.13
N ASP A 42 -8.86 -18.67 -3.57
CA ASP A 42 -9.33 -17.86 -4.69
C ASP A 42 -9.49 -16.39 -4.25
N ASP A 43 -8.81 -15.48 -4.96
CA ASP A 43 -8.85 -14.05 -4.69
C ASP A 43 -10.04 -13.34 -5.37
N SER A 44 -10.80 -14.06 -6.20
CA SER A 44 -11.97 -13.54 -6.94
C SER A 44 -13.11 -13.05 -6.03
N VAL A 45 -13.06 -13.42 -4.75
CA VAL A 45 -14.10 -13.15 -3.75
C VAL A 45 -13.86 -11.83 -3.00
N ILE A 46 -12.68 -11.21 -3.12
CA ILE A 46 -12.36 -9.99 -2.35
C ILE A 46 -12.82 -8.73 -3.08
N ASP A 47 -13.87 -8.11 -2.52
CA ASP A 47 -14.33 -6.80 -2.93
C ASP A 47 -13.55 -5.66 -2.27
N ASP A 48 -13.54 -4.49 -2.90
CA ASP A 48 -12.93 -3.28 -2.35
C ASP A 48 -13.59 -2.87 -1.03
N ASP A 49 -14.92 -3.02 -0.94
CA ASP A 49 -15.69 -2.66 0.25
C ASP A 49 -15.30 -3.48 1.50
N ASP A 50 -14.84 -4.72 1.31
CA ASP A 50 -14.36 -5.56 2.40
C ASP A 50 -12.94 -5.17 2.84
N LEU A 51 -12.10 -4.68 1.92
CA LEU A 51 -10.70 -4.32 2.20
C LEU A 51 -10.51 -2.88 2.69
N ILE A 52 -11.37 -1.95 2.27
CA ILE A 52 -11.26 -0.52 2.61
C ILE A 52 -11.18 -0.29 4.12
N PRO A 53 -12.00 -0.95 4.97
CA PRO A 53 -11.91 -0.78 6.43
C PRO A 53 -10.53 -1.14 6.98
N TYR A 54 -9.98 -2.28 6.57
CA TYR A 54 -8.65 -2.73 7.03
C TYR A 54 -7.54 -1.80 6.56
N TYR A 55 -7.60 -1.36 5.31
CA TYR A 55 -6.66 -0.38 4.77
C TYR A 55 -6.69 0.94 5.55
N ARG A 56 -7.88 1.44 5.89
CA ARG A 56 -8.05 2.67 6.67
C ARG A 56 -7.60 2.53 8.12
N MET A 57 -7.75 1.35 8.70
CA MET A 57 -7.28 1.03 10.05
C MET A 57 -5.77 0.78 10.10
N GLY A 58 -5.11 0.60 8.95
CA GLY A 58 -3.69 0.30 8.87
C GLY A 58 -3.37 -1.12 9.33
N GLU A 59 -4.31 -2.04 9.14
CA GLU A 59 -4.15 -3.44 9.53
C GLU A 59 -3.12 -4.15 8.65
N SER A 60 -2.41 -5.12 9.24
CA SER A 60 -1.42 -5.91 8.52
C SER A 60 -2.07 -6.89 7.55
N GLU A 61 -1.38 -7.20 6.46
CA GLU A 61 -1.89 -8.13 5.44
C GLU A 61 -2.18 -9.53 6.03
N THR A 62 -1.35 -10.01 6.96
CA THR A 62 -1.56 -11.29 7.68
C THR A 62 -2.84 -11.28 8.53
N PHE A 63 -3.12 -10.16 9.20
CA PHE A 63 -4.35 -10.02 9.98
C PHE A 63 -5.57 -10.03 9.07
N VAL A 64 -5.52 -9.29 7.96
CA VAL A 64 -6.60 -9.24 6.97
C VAL A 64 -6.90 -10.64 6.42
N LEU A 65 -5.87 -11.38 6.02
CA LEU A 65 -6.02 -12.76 5.53
C LEU A 65 -6.67 -13.66 6.59
N SER A 66 -6.23 -13.56 7.85
CA SER A 66 -6.82 -14.31 8.96
C SER A 66 -8.30 -13.95 9.18
N ALA A 67 -8.63 -12.66 9.11
CA ALA A 67 -10.00 -12.15 9.25
C ALA A 67 -10.92 -12.59 8.10
N LEU A 68 -10.36 -12.72 6.89
CA LEU A 68 -11.04 -13.26 5.71
C LEU A 68 -11.12 -14.80 5.71
N GLY A 69 -10.69 -15.47 6.79
CA GLY A 69 -10.72 -16.93 6.91
C GLY A 69 -9.66 -17.64 6.07
N CYS A 70 -8.70 -16.90 5.50
CA CYS A 70 -7.54 -17.43 4.80
C CYS A 70 -6.46 -17.82 5.82
N SER A 71 -6.76 -18.85 6.62
CA SER A 71 -5.81 -19.39 7.61
C SER A 71 -5.15 -20.64 7.03
N GLY A 72 -4.01 -20.46 6.37
CA GLY A 72 -3.18 -21.53 5.84
C GLY A 72 -1.72 -21.10 5.84
N TYR A 73 -1.13 -21.01 7.03
CA TYR A 73 0.31 -20.91 7.25
C TYR A 73 0.82 -22.19 7.91
#